data_AF-A0A973N342-F1
#
_entry.id   AF-A0A973N342-F1
#
_cell.length_a   1.000
_cell.length_b   1.000
_cell.length_c   1.000
_cell.angle_alpha   90.00
_cell.angle_beta   90.00
_cell.angle_gamma   90.00
#
_symmetry.space_group_name_H-M   'P 1'
#
loop_
_entity.id
_entity.type
_entity.pdbx_description
1 polymer ?
#
loop_
_entity_poly.entity_id
_entity_poly.type
_entity_poly.pdbx_seq_one_letter_code
_entity_poly.pdbx_strand_id
1 'polypeptide(L)'
;DDAWQDVSLRASILPDDMQGVFMMIARAAKEGWPCPGDAAIARAYGSHSLRRAQRLLGYMEEQGLIVCQLDGGGRRIVTLVELAWATAPGDPNGDDLPAEPIARAASA
;
A
#
# COMPACT_ATOMS: atom_id res chain seq x y z
N ASP A 1 -3.88 -17.68 10.56
CA ASP A 1 -4.03 -16.25 10.85
C ASP A 1 -5.10 -15.76 9.88
N ASP A 2 -6.35 -15.81 10.32
CA ASP A 2 -7.53 -15.80 9.44
C ASP A 2 -7.59 -14.53 8.59
N ALA A 3 -7.12 -13.42 9.14
CA ALA A 3 -7.02 -12.15 8.40
C ALA A 3 -6.11 -12.21 7.16
N TRP A 4 -5.05 -13.02 7.16
CA TRP A 4 -4.22 -13.19 5.95
C TRP A 4 -4.93 -14.03 4.89
N GLN A 5 -5.82 -14.94 5.27
CA GLN A 5 -6.65 -15.67 4.32
C GLN A 5 -7.66 -14.73 3.65
N ASP A 6 -8.26 -13.81 4.41
CA ASP A 6 -9.15 -12.78 3.87
C ASP A 6 -8.43 -11.84 2.89
N VAL A 7 -7.20 -11.44 3.21
CA VAL A 7 -6.35 -10.65 2.30
C VAL A 7 -6.10 -11.42 1.00
N SER A 8 -5.70 -12.69 1.08
CA SER A 8 -5.45 -13.52 -0.11
C SER A 8 -6.72 -13.73 -0.94
N LEU A 9 -7.88 -13.91 -0.30
CA LEU A 9 -9.16 -14.01 -0.99
C LEU A 9 -9.48 -12.70 -1.74
N ARG A 10 -9.30 -11.55 -1.08
CA ARG A 10 -9.48 -10.24 -1.72
C ARG A 10 -8.50 -10.00 -2.86
N ALA A 11 -7.25 -10.43 -2.71
CA ALA A 11 -6.25 -10.34 -3.77
C ALA A 11 -6.70 -11.08 -5.03
N SER A 12 -7.40 -12.22 -4.91
CA SER A 12 -7.84 -13.01 -6.07
C SER A 12 -8.85 -12.32 -6.99
N ILE A 13 -9.44 -11.18 -6.57
CA ILE A 13 -10.27 -10.31 -7.42
C ILE A 13 -9.41 -9.61 -8.48
N LEU A 14 -8.12 -9.41 -8.20
CA LEU A 14 -7.18 -8.75 -9.08
C LEU A 14 -6.53 -9.74 -10.05
N PRO A 15 -6.12 -9.26 -11.24
CA PRO A 15 -5.18 -9.98 -12.11
C PRO A 15 -3.92 -10.42 -11.36
N ASP A 16 -3.37 -11.58 -11.72
CA ASP A 16 -2.22 -12.19 -11.03
C ASP A 16 -0.99 -11.28 -10.94
N ASP A 17 -0.75 -10.45 -11.97
CA ASP A 17 0.34 -9.48 -12.01
C ASP A 17 0.17 -8.34 -10.98
N MET A 18 -1.05 -8.09 -10.50
CA MET A 18 -1.39 -7.04 -9.54
C MET A 18 -1.49 -7.56 -8.10
N GLN A 19 -1.71 -8.87 -7.92
CA GLN A 19 -1.87 -9.48 -6.59
C GLN A 19 -0.66 -9.24 -5.70
N GLY A 20 0.56 -9.36 -6.23
CA GLY A 20 1.79 -9.13 -5.47
C GLY A 20 1.89 -7.71 -4.91
N VAL A 21 1.41 -6.70 -5.66
CA VAL A 21 1.39 -5.31 -5.22
C VAL A 21 0.36 -5.10 -4.11
N PHE A 22 -0.83 -5.69 -4.24
CA PHE A 22 -1.83 -5.61 -3.19
C PHE A 22 -1.32 -6.25 -1.88
N MET A 23 -0.66 -7.41 -1.97
CA MET A 23 -0.06 -8.10 -0.81
C MET A 23 1.05 -7.26 -0.16
N MET A 24 1.86 -6.55 -0.95
CA MET A 24 2.87 -5.63 -0.44
C MET A 24 2.24 -4.51 0.40
N ILE A 25 1.17 -3.89 -0.10
CA ILE A 25 0.43 -2.84 0.61
C ILE A 25 -0.25 -3.41 1.86
N ALA A 26 -0.87 -4.59 1.77
CA ALA A 26 -1.49 -5.28 2.88
C ALA A 26 -0.52 -5.50 4.03
N ARG A 27 0.72 -5.91 3.71
CA ARG A 27 1.80 -6.05 4.69
C ARG A 27 2.15 -4.72 5.33
N ALA A 28 2.37 -3.68 4.54
CA ALA A 28 2.69 -2.35 5.09
C ALA A 28 1.57 -1.85 6.03
N ALA A 29 0.31 -2.10 5.68
CA ALA A 29 -0.84 -1.70 6.49
C ALA A 29 -0.95 -2.51 7.79
N LYS A 30 -0.74 -3.84 7.73
CA LYS A 30 -0.77 -4.70 8.92
C LYS A 30 0.33 -4.32 9.92
N GLU A 31 1.52 -3.98 9.42
CA GLU A 31 2.68 -3.62 10.25
C GLU A 31 2.72 -2.13 10.64
N GLY A 32 1.78 -1.32 10.14
CA GLY A 32 1.77 0.14 10.35
C GLY A 32 2.97 0.85 9.72
N TRP A 33 3.56 0.27 8.67
CA TRP A 33 4.67 0.87 7.94
C TRP A 33 4.19 1.98 7.00
N PRO A 34 5.06 2.94 6.67
CA PRO A 34 4.75 3.96 5.66
C PRO A 34 4.29 3.36 4.35
N CYS A 35 3.30 3.99 3.72
CA CYS A 35 2.84 3.59 2.39
C CYS A 35 4.02 3.56 1.40
N PRO A 36 4.19 2.49 0.62
CA PRO A 36 5.22 2.45 -0.41
C PRO A 36 4.99 3.55 -1.45
N GLY A 37 6.09 4.14 -1.93
CA GLY A 37 6.07 5.15 -2.99
C GLY A 37 5.75 4.55 -4.37
N ASP A 38 5.43 5.41 -5.33
CA ASP A 38 5.06 5.02 -6.70
C ASP A 38 6.18 4.23 -7.40
N ALA A 39 7.45 4.53 -7.08
CA ALA A 39 8.60 3.80 -7.62
C ALA A 39 8.64 2.33 -7.12
N ALA A 40 8.37 2.13 -5.82
CA ALA A 40 8.33 0.80 -5.20
C ALA A 40 7.20 -0.03 -5.78
N ILE A 41 6.01 0.58 -5.89
CA ILE A 41 4.83 -0.03 -6.48
C ILE A 41 5.07 -0.38 -7.95
N ALA A 42 5.67 0.54 -8.72
CA ALA A 42 5.98 0.29 -10.13
C ALA A 42 6.90 -0.93 -10.27
N ARG A 43 7.99 -1.00 -9.47
CA ARG A 43 8.94 -2.12 -9.51
C ARG A 43 8.29 -3.45 -9.15
N ALA A 44 7.48 -3.46 -8.10
CA ALA A 44 6.70 -4.64 -7.69
C ALA A 44 5.76 -5.12 -8.82
N TYR A 45 5.27 -4.17 -9.61
CA TYR A 45 4.44 -4.43 -10.79
C TYR A 45 5.25 -4.74 -12.08
N GLY A 46 6.58 -4.85 -12.00
CA GLY A 46 7.45 -5.09 -13.16
C GLY A 46 7.58 -3.88 -14.10
N SER A 47 7.41 -2.67 -13.59
CA SER A 47 7.47 -1.41 -14.34
C SER A 47 8.40 -0.38 -13.69
N HIS A 48 8.85 0.60 -14.46
CA HIS A 48 9.48 1.82 -13.94
C HIS A 48 8.57 3.06 -14.09
N SER A 49 7.34 2.87 -14.57
CA SER A 49 6.41 3.97 -14.81
C SER A 49 5.63 4.33 -13.54
N LEU A 50 5.94 5.49 -12.95
CA LEU A 50 5.22 6.03 -11.78
C LEU A 50 3.71 6.20 -12.07
N ARG A 51 3.39 6.67 -13.28
CA ARG A 51 1.98 6.81 -13.71
C ARG A 51 1.25 5.46 -13.77
N ARG A 52 1.97 4.37 -14.09
CA ARG A 52 1.39 3.02 -14.07
C ARG A 52 1.11 2.57 -12.64
N ALA A 53 1.99 2.88 -11.69
CA ALA A 53 1.73 2.65 -10.26
C ALA A 53 0.49 3.41 -9.76
N GLN A 54 0.37 4.70 -10.10
CA GLN A 54 -0.81 5.50 -9.73
C GLN A 54 -2.10 4.93 -10.31
N ARG A 55 -2.09 4.51 -11.58
CA ARG A 55 -3.23 3.83 -12.21
C ARG A 55 -3.57 2.51 -11.53
N LEU A 56 -2.57 1.75 -11.11
CA LEU A 56 -2.75 0.49 -10.41
C LEU A 56 -3.47 0.69 -9.06
N LEU A 57 -3.08 1.70 -8.30
CA LEU A 57 -3.77 2.06 -7.06
C LEU A 57 -5.20 2.51 -7.31
N GLY A 58 -5.42 3.36 -8.32
CA GLY A 58 -6.77 3.78 -8.72
C GLY A 58 -7.64 2.59 -9.13
N TYR A 59 -7.09 1.62 -9.85
CA TYR A 59 -7.81 0.40 -10.20
C TYR A 59 -8.18 -0.43 -8.97
N MET A 60 -7.25 -0.63 -8.03
CA MET A 60 -7.55 -1.34 -6.77
C MET A 60 -8.62 -0.64 -5.93
N GLU A 61 -8.63 0.71 -5.94
CA GLU A 61 -9.65 1.52 -5.30
C GLU A 61 -11.01 1.40 -5.99
N GLU A 62 -11.04 1.41 -7.33
CA GLU A 62 -12.26 1.15 -8.12
C GLU A 62 -12.83 -0.26 -7.87
N GLN A 63 -11.97 -1.26 -7.61
CA GLN A 63 -12.40 -2.61 -7.21
C GLN A 63 -12.90 -2.68 -5.74
N GLY A 64 -12.82 -1.57 -4.98
CA GLY A 64 -13.25 -1.53 -3.59
C GLY A 64 -12.33 -2.30 -2.64
N LEU A 65 -11.06 -2.53 -3.01
CA LEU A 65 -10.09 -3.26 -2.19
C LEU A 65 -9.33 -2.35 -1.24
N ILE A 66 -9.06 -1.11 -1.68
CA ILE A 66 -8.33 -0.11 -0.92
C ILE A 66 -9.04 1.25 -1.00
N VAL A 67 -8.67 2.13 -0.08
CA VAL A 67 -8.95 3.57 -0.16
C VAL A 67 -7.62 4.31 -0.09
N CYS A 68 -7.36 5.19 -1.05
CA CYS A 68 -6.16 6.00 -1.11
C CYS A 68 -6.47 7.43 -0.65
N GLN A 69 -5.76 7.90 0.37
CA GLN A 69 -5.92 9.25 0.91
C GLN A 69 -4.58 9.96 0.96
N LEU A 70 -4.60 11.28 0.76
CA LEU A 70 -3.44 12.15 1.01
C LEU A 70 -3.70 12.96 2.29
N ASP A 71 -2.72 13.01 3.18
CA ASP A 71 -2.75 13.92 4.33
C ASP A 71 -2.53 15.38 3.90
N GLY A 72 -2.63 16.32 4.86
CA GLY A 72 -2.40 17.75 4.58
C GLY A 72 -0.97 18.09 4.12
N GLY A 73 -0.02 17.15 4.23
CA GLY A 73 1.34 17.26 3.74
C GLY A 73 1.61 16.50 2.43
N GLY A 74 0.58 15.93 1.80
CA GLY A 74 0.73 15.16 0.56
C GLY A 74 1.26 13.73 0.75
N ARG A 75 1.33 13.23 1.99
CA ARG A 75 1.71 11.84 2.28
C ARG A 75 0.51 10.92 2.07
N ARG A 76 0.73 9.80 1.39
CA ARG A 76 -0.29 8.80 1.11
C ARG A 76 -0.50 7.86 2.28
N ILE A 77 -1.76 7.65 2.60
CA ILE A 77 -2.27 6.64 3.51
C ILE A 77 -3.16 5.71 2.66
N VAL A 78 -2.95 4.41 2.76
CA VAL A 78 -3.77 3.41 2.09
C VAL A 78 -4.45 2.54 3.14
N THR A 79 -5.77 2.51 3.09
CA THR A 79 -6.60 1.68 3.98
C THR A 79 -7.12 0.48 3.20
N LEU A 80 -6.96 -0.72 3.73
CA LEU A 80 -7.56 -1.92 3.16
C LEU A 80 -9.01 -2.03 3.60
N VAL A 81 -9.91 -2.11 2.62
CA VAL A 81 -11.35 -2.15 2.85
C VAL A 81 -11.69 -3.47 3.56
N GLU A 82 -12.52 -3.37 4.60
CA GLU A 82 -13.04 -4.44 5.47
C GLU A 82 -12.04 -5.15 6.39
N LEU A 83 -10.74 -4.94 6.19
CA LEU A 83 -9.71 -5.40 7.12
C LEU A 83 -9.40 -4.37 8.21
N ALA A 84 -9.83 -3.12 8.00
CA ALA A 84 -9.54 -1.97 8.88
C ALA A 84 -8.04 -1.74 9.14
N TRP A 85 -7.18 -2.25 8.25
CA TRP A 85 -5.73 -2.00 8.28
C TRP A 85 -5.41 -0.76 7.47
N ALA A 86 -4.50 0.06 7.97
CA ALA A 86 -4.05 1.26 7.27
C ALA A 86 -2.52 1.39 7.36
N THR A 87 -1.90 1.80 6.26
CA THR A 87 -0.48 2.17 6.27
C THR A 87 -0.27 3.45 7.07
N ALA A 88 0.95 3.66 7.56
CA ALA A 88 1.35 4.98 8.02
C ALA A 88 1.51 5.94 6.82
N PRO A 89 1.45 7.27 7.04
CA PRO A 89 1.65 8.25 5.96
C PRO A 89 3.03 8.08 5.31
N GLY A 90 3.07 7.78 4.01
CA GLY A 90 4.29 7.63 3.22
C GLY A 90 4.37 8.63 2.08
N ASP A 91 5.57 9.01 1.64
CA ASP A 91 5.75 9.91 0.50
C ASP A 91 5.48 9.16 -0.83
N PRO A 92 4.48 9.55 -1.64
CA PRO A 92 4.24 8.96 -2.96
C PRO A 92 5.45 9.02 -3.90
N ASN A 93 6.29 10.04 -3.76
CA ASN A 93 7.49 10.25 -4.58
C ASN A 93 8.77 9.76 -3.88
N GLY A 94 8.64 9.19 -2.67
CA GLY A 94 9.75 8.66 -1.89
C GLY A 94 10.41 7.47 -2.57
N ASP A 95 11.71 7.32 -2.32
CA ASP A 95 12.51 6.23 -2.88
C ASP A 95 12.30 4.90 -2.11
N ASP A 96 12.72 3.78 -2.72
CA ASP A 96 12.50 2.39 -2.27
C ASP A 96 13.17 2.00 -0.94
N LEU A 97 13.71 2.96 -0.20
CA LEU A 97 14.31 2.60 1.07
C LEU A 97 13.17 2.03 1.92
N PRO A 98 13.26 0.77 2.39
CA PRO A 98 12.30 0.26 3.34
C PRO A 98 12.28 1.30 4.42
N ALA A 99 11.14 1.97 4.58
CA ALA A 99 11.04 3.06 5.52
C ALA A 99 11.32 2.41 6.87
N GLU A 100 12.56 2.53 7.34
CA GLU A 100 12.92 2.15 8.68
C GLU A 100 11.87 2.85 9.53
N PRO A 101 11.09 2.11 10.32
CA PRO A 101 10.02 2.72 11.08
C PRO A 101 10.67 3.88 11.82
N ILE A 102 10.17 5.10 11.59
CA ILE A 102 10.60 6.26 12.37
C ILE A 102 10.22 5.85 13.78
N ALA A 103 11.22 5.38 14.53
CA ALA A 103 11.03 4.75 15.82
C ALA A 103 10.16 5.69 16.62
N ARG A 104 8.97 5.20 16.99
CA ARG A 104 7.94 5.97 17.65
C ARG A 104 8.56 6.61 18.89
N ALA A 105 8.94 7.89 18.77
CA ALA A 105 9.36 8.71 19.89
C ALA A 105 8.11 9.11 20.66
N ALA A 106 7.58 8.15 21.41
CA ALA A 106 6.62 8.28 22.50
C ALA A 106 6.83 7.02 23.35
N SER A 107 7.35 7.08 24.57
CA SER A 107 7.03 8.03 25.64
C SER A 107 8.18 8.13 26.65
N ALA A 108 8.47 9.35 27.11
CA ALA A 108 9.09 9.65 28.40
C ALA A 108 8.33 10.83 29.02
#